data_AF-A0A0M3RS06-F1
#
_entry.id   AF-A0A0M3RS06-F1
#
_cell.length_a   1.000
_cell.length_b   1.000
_cell.length_c   1.000
_cell.angle_alpha   90.00
_cell.angle_beta   90.00
_cell.angle_gamma   90.00
#
_symmetry.space_group_name_H-M   'P 1'
#
loop_
_entity.id
_entity.type
_entity.pdbx_description
1 polymer ?
#
loop_
_entity_poly.entity_id
_entity_poly.type
_entity_poly.pdbx_seq_one_letter_code
_entity_poly.pdbx_strand_id
1 'polypeptide(L)'
;MPRMPGVRNRLKDNPVAGPKKVLLAAPRGYCAGVDRAVVAVEKALERYGAPVYVRKQIVHNVHVVSTLERMGAIFVEEVDEVPEGAHVVFSAHGVSPAVVQGAADRGLQAIDATCPLVTKVHREAVRFAKADMQILLIGHEGHEEVEGTAGEAPEQTIVVNSPEHADVIEVKDPDNLVWLSQTTLSVDETMETVRRLRARFPNLQDPPSDDICYATQNRQVAIKKVAVDADLVIVIGSANSSNSVRLVEVALEYGAKASYRVDYASEVKQEWLDGVQTVGVTSGASVPEVLVQELLDDLADAGYGDVTAVVTAEEDLVFSLPKELRKDQSGNTDSRAIGGRTRA
;
A
#
# COMPACT_ATOMS: atom_id res chain seq x y z
N MET A 1 9.30 -15.49 -14.48
CA MET A 1 10.13 -16.52 -13.82
C MET A 1 10.38 -16.05 -12.39
N PRO A 2 10.13 -16.85 -11.35
CA PRO A 2 10.58 -16.48 -10.01
C PRO A 2 12.10 -16.48 -10.04
N ARG A 3 12.72 -15.34 -9.73
CA ARG A 3 14.17 -15.25 -9.59
C ARG A 3 14.53 -16.12 -8.38
N MET A 4 15.25 -17.21 -8.60
CA MET A 4 15.99 -17.86 -7.52
C MET A 4 16.87 -16.77 -6.87
N PRO A 5 17.06 -16.78 -5.53
CA PRO A 5 17.96 -15.85 -4.88
C PRO A 5 19.30 -15.93 -5.62
N GLY A 6 19.60 -14.88 -6.39
CA GLY A 6 20.82 -14.83 -7.17
C GLY A 6 21.99 -14.97 -6.19
N VAL A 7 23.07 -15.61 -6.65
CA VAL A 7 24.35 -15.61 -5.94
C VAL A 7 24.60 -14.19 -5.43
N ARG A 8 24.70 -14.01 -4.11
CA ARG A 8 24.94 -12.71 -3.48
C ARG A 8 26.14 -12.06 -4.17
N ASN A 9 25.89 -11.12 -5.07
CA ASN A 9 26.89 -10.15 -5.49
C ASN A 9 26.98 -9.19 -4.32
N ARG A 10 27.69 -9.61 -3.26
CA ARG A 10 27.86 -8.80 -2.05
C ARG A 10 28.36 -7.43 -2.49
N LEU A 11 27.62 -6.40 -2.11
CA LEU A 11 28.02 -5.02 -2.31
C LEU A 11 29.41 -4.86 -1.67
N LYS A 12 30.29 -4.14 -2.35
CA LYS A 12 31.70 -3.99 -1.96
C LYS A 12 31.86 -2.75 -1.09
N ASP A 13 32.68 -2.89 -0.06
CA ASP A 13 33.13 -1.78 0.78
C ASP A 13 34.15 -0.90 0.03
N ASN A 14 33.64 0.00 -0.82
CA ASN A 14 34.44 1.01 -1.49
C ASN A 14 34.70 2.19 -0.54
N PRO A 15 35.92 2.75 -0.49
CA PRO A 15 36.23 3.87 0.41
C PRO A 15 35.43 5.13 0.07
N VAL A 16 34.98 5.86 1.10
CA VAL A 16 34.33 7.18 0.99
C VAL A 16 35.01 8.18 1.93
N ALA A 17 34.78 9.47 1.75
CA ALA A 17 35.51 10.54 2.47
C ALA A 17 35.18 10.68 3.97
N GLY A 18 34.30 9.85 4.52
CA GLY A 18 33.79 9.94 5.89
C GLY A 18 33.23 8.62 6.41
N PRO A 19 32.63 8.60 7.61
CA PRO A 19 31.97 7.40 8.14
C PRO A 19 30.77 7.02 7.28
N LYS A 20 30.58 5.71 7.10
CA LYS A 20 29.41 5.13 6.44
C LYS A 20 28.34 4.80 7.46
N LYS A 21 27.11 5.22 7.20
CA LYS A 21 25.97 4.91 8.07
C LYS A 21 24.66 4.71 7.29
N VAL A 22 23.71 4.07 7.94
CA VAL A 22 22.32 3.92 7.49
C VAL A 22 21.39 4.73 8.38
N LEU A 23 20.49 5.49 7.77
CA LEU A 23 19.33 6.09 8.43
C LEU A 23 18.09 5.25 8.08
N LEU A 24 17.59 4.51 9.05
CA LEU A 24 16.48 3.59 8.85
C LEU A 24 15.16 4.24 9.28
N ALA A 25 14.25 4.46 8.34
CA ALA A 25 12.96 5.06 8.62
C ALA A 25 12.11 4.19 9.57
N ALA A 26 11.44 4.83 10.53
CA ALA A 26 10.46 4.20 11.40
C ALA A 26 9.25 5.16 11.62
N PRO A 27 8.03 4.77 11.20
CA PRO A 27 7.64 3.43 10.74
C PRO A 27 8.01 3.12 9.28
N ARG A 28 8.05 1.82 8.97
CA ARG A 28 8.27 1.22 7.64
C ARG A 28 7.56 -0.14 7.57
N GLY A 29 7.54 -0.77 6.41
CA GLY A 29 7.04 -2.15 6.24
C GLY A 29 5.52 -2.27 6.43
N TYR A 30 5.04 -3.45 6.84
CA TYR A 30 3.61 -3.75 6.93
C TYR A 30 2.78 -2.74 7.72
N CYS A 31 1.65 -2.32 7.16
CA CYS A 31 0.59 -1.65 7.90
C CYS A 31 -0.47 -2.66 8.38
N ALA A 32 -1.39 -2.22 9.25
CA ALA A 32 -2.45 -3.08 9.80
C ALA A 32 -3.37 -3.69 8.73
N GLY A 33 -3.66 -2.95 7.65
CA GLY A 33 -4.50 -3.42 6.54
C GLY A 33 -3.85 -4.52 5.72
N VAL A 34 -2.56 -4.35 5.39
CA VAL A 34 -1.76 -5.34 4.66
C VAL A 34 -1.62 -6.62 5.48
N ASP A 35 -1.27 -6.50 6.76
CA ASP A 35 -1.11 -7.67 7.62
C ASP A 35 -2.41 -8.48 7.72
N ARG A 36 -3.55 -7.80 7.97
CA ARG A 36 -4.88 -8.41 7.96
C ARG A 36 -5.15 -9.16 6.65
N ALA A 37 -4.83 -8.56 5.50
CA ALA A 37 -5.14 -9.14 4.20
C ALA A 37 -4.28 -10.37 3.89
N VAL A 38 -2.98 -10.33 4.19
CA VAL A 38 -2.09 -11.47 4.00
C VAL A 38 -2.50 -12.62 4.93
N VAL A 39 -2.75 -12.35 6.21
CA VAL A 39 -3.20 -13.37 7.17
C VAL A 39 -4.57 -13.94 6.77
N ALA A 40 -5.45 -13.17 6.14
CA ALA A 40 -6.72 -13.67 5.64
C ALA A 40 -6.52 -14.77 4.58
N VAL A 41 -5.59 -14.59 3.63
CA VAL A 41 -5.29 -15.61 2.61
C VAL A 41 -4.62 -16.82 3.24
N GLU A 42 -3.63 -16.61 4.12
CA GLU A 42 -2.95 -17.70 4.85
C GLU A 42 -3.97 -18.58 5.60
N LYS A 43 -4.88 -17.96 6.34
CA LYS A 43 -5.92 -18.69 7.07
C LYS A 43 -6.97 -19.34 6.18
N ALA A 44 -7.32 -18.72 5.06
CA ALA A 44 -8.23 -19.34 4.11
C ALA A 44 -7.60 -20.64 3.57
N LEU A 45 -6.31 -20.62 3.24
CA LEU A 45 -5.56 -21.82 2.80
C LEU A 45 -5.46 -22.86 3.93
N GLU A 46 -5.14 -22.46 5.16
CA GLU A 46 -5.09 -23.37 6.32
C GLU A 46 -6.45 -24.01 6.62
N ARG A 47 -7.56 -23.28 6.42
CA ARG A 47 -8.90 -23.73 6.78
C ARG A 47 -9.59 -24.53 5.69
N TYR A 48 -9.49 -24.08 4.44
CA TYR A 48 -10.24 -24.63 3.31
C TYR A 48 -9.38 -25.48 2.37
N GLY A 49 -8.05 -25.45 2.53
CA GLY A 49 -7.12 -26.12 1.63
C GLY A 49 -6.93 -25.36 0.32
N ALA A 50 -6.01 -25.85 -0.52
CA ALA A 50 -5.77 -25.28 -1.85
C ALA A 50 -6.71 -25.89 -2.90
N PRO A 51 -7.15 -25.11 -3.91
CA PRO A 51 -6.82 -23.71 -4.12
C PRO A 51 -7.75 -22.74 -3.36
N VAL A 52 -7.21 -21.58 -2.97
CA VAL A 52 -8.00 -20.39 -2.62
C VAL A 52 -7.76 -19.33 -3.69
N TYR A 53 -8.84 -18.81 -4.27
CA TYR A 53 -8.73 -17.77 -5.29
C TYR A 53 -8.63 -16.40 -4.64
N VAL A 54 -7.86 -15.50 -5.23
CA VAL A 54 -7.76 -14.10 -4.80
C VAL A 54 -7.98 -13.22 -6.01
N ARG A 55 -8.96 -12.32 -5.94
CA ARG A 55 -9.20 -11.36 -7.04
C ARG A 55 -8.16 -10.26 -6.96
N LYS A 56 -7.42 -10.07 -8.06
CA LYS A 56 -6.20 -9.25 -8.16
C LYS A 56 -5.17 -9.64 -7.10
N GLN A 57 -4.05 -8.93 -7.04
CA GLN A 57 -3.05 -9.18 -6.00
C GLN A 57 -3.61 -8.79 -4.63
N ILE A 58 -3.42 -9.65 -3.61
CA ILE A 58 -3.91 -9.38 -2.24
C ILE A 58 -3.37 -8.04 -1.71
N VAL A 59 -2.12 -7.74 -2.07
CA VAL A 59 -1.38 -6.48 -1.85
C VAL A 59 -0.37 -6.33 -2.99
N HIS A 60 0.01 -5.10 -3.33
CA HIS A 60 1.04 -4.83 -4.34
C HIS A 60 2.46 -5.11 -3.82
N ASN A 61 2.84 -6.39 -3.76
CA ASN A 61 4.20 -6.84 -3.48
C ASN A 61 4.48 -8.22 -4.09
N VAL A 62 5.43 -8.29 -5.02
CA VAL A 62 5.75 -9.53 -5.77
C VAL A 62 6.23 -10.68 -4.88
N HIS A 63 6.96 -10.38 -3.79
CA HIS A 63 7.43 -11.40 -2.85
C HIS A 63 6.26 -12.01 -2.07
N VAL A 64 5.31 -11.19 -1.63
CA VAL A 64 4.10 -11.66 -0.92
C VAL A 64 3.22 -12.50 -1.84
N VAL A 65 2.95 -12.02 -3.06
CA VAL A 65 2.15 -12.74 -4.07
C VAL A 65 2.77 -14.11 -4.37
N SER A 66 4.05 -14.15 -4.74
CA SER A 66 4.74 -15.42 -5.05
C SER A 66 4.86 -16.37 -3.86
N THR A 67 4.83 -15.85 -2.63
CA THR A 67 4.80 -16.69 -1.42
C THR A 67 3.44 -17.34 -1.24
N LEU A 68 2.35 -16.59 -1.42
CA LEU A 68 0.99 -17.14 -1.32
C LEU A 68 0.66 -18.09 -2.47
N GLU A 69 1.15 -17.84 -3.69
CA GLU A 69 1.02 -18.78 -4.81
C GLU A 69 1.65 -20.15 -4.48
N ARG A 70 2.85 -20.15 -3.89
CA ARG A 70 3.51 -21.38 -3.43
C ARG A 70 2.75 -22.10 -2.33
N MET A 71 1.92 -21.39 -1.56
CA MET A 71 1.04 -21.97 -0.54
C MET A 71 -0.29 -22.48 -1.12
N GLY A 72 -0.57 -22.22 -2.41
CA GLY A 72 -1.77 -22.69 -3.10
C GLY A 72 -2.83 -21.62 -3.37
N ALA A 73 -2.50 -20.33 -3.19
CA ALA A 73 -3.37 -19.26 -3.68
C ALA A 73 -3.31 -19.17 -5.22
N ILE A 74 -4.43 -18.85 -5.85
CA ILE A 74 -4.52 -18.56 -7.29
C ILE A 74 -5.03 -17.13 -7.46
N PHE A 75 -4.19 -16.25 -7.99
CA PHE A 75 -4.55 -14.87 -8.29
C PHE A 75 -5.25 -14.81 -9.67
N VAL A 76 -6.43 -14.21 -9.71
CA VAL A 76 -7.25 -14.03 -10.93
C VAL A 76 -7.50 -12.54 -11.17
N GLU A 77 -7.74 -12.15 -12.41
CA GLU A 77 -8.06 -10.77 -12.73
C GLU A 77 -9.52 -10.45 -12.39
N GLU A 78 -10.44 -11.37 -12.72
CA GLU A 78 -11.87 -11.19 -12.53
C GLU A 78 -12.55 -12.39 -11.86
N VAL A 79 -13.72 -12.12 -11.28
CA VAL A 79 -14.46 -13.13 -10.51
C VAL A 79 -15.07 -14.22 -11.38
N ASP A 80 -15.19 -14.04 -12.69
CA ASP A 80 -15.70 -15.03 -13.65
C ASP A 80 -14.69 -16.15 -13.96
N GLU A 81 -13.39 -15.91 -13.74
CA GLU A 81 -12.32 -16.89 -13.88
C GLU A 81 -12.30 -17.93 -12.75
N VAL A 82 -12.98 -17.66 -11.62
CA VAL A 82 -13.04 -18.54 -10.45
C VAL A 82 -14.00 -19.72 -10.72
N PRO A 83 -13.82 -20.96 -10.25
CA PRO A 83 -14.85 -21.99 -10.35
C PRO A 83 -16.09 -21.65 -9.49
N GLU A 84 -17.30 -21.96 -9.97
CA GLU A 84 -18.52 -21.76 -9.18
C GLU A 84 -18.44 -22.47 -7.82
N GLY A 85 -18.98 -21.83 -6.77
CA GLY A 85 -18.94 -22.37 -5.40
C GLY A 85 -17.56 -22.30 -4.70
N ALA A 86 -16.49 -21.91 -5.39
CA ALA A 86 -15.15 -21.86 -4.79
C ALA A 86 -14.97 -20.67 -3.82
N HIS A 87 -13.92 -20.74 -3.02
CA HIS A 87 -13.51 -19.65 -2.13
C HIS A 87 -12.75 -18.57 -2.89
N VAL A 88 -13.19 -17.31 -2.72
CA VAL A 88 -12.53 -16.14 -3.30
C VAL A 88 -12.24 -15.12 -2.22
N VAL A 89 -11.05 -14.52 -2.24
CA VAL A 89 -10.66 -13.42 -1.35
C VAL A 89 -10.60 -12.12 -2.16
N PHE A 90 -11.27 -11.07 -1.69
CA PHE A 90 -11.11 -9.73 -2.26
C PHE A 90 -9.89 -9.03 -1.67
N SER A 91 -9.12 -8.34 -2.49
CA SER A 91 -7.83 -7.72 -2.10
C SER A 91 -7.99 -6.64 -1.03
N ALA A 92 -6.87 -6.21 -0.44
CA ALA A 92 -6.85 -5.13 0.54
C ALA A 92 -7.34 -3.78 -0.03
N HIS A 93 -7.28 -3.62 -1.35
CA HIS A 93 -7.60 -2.39 -2.07
C HIS A 93 -9.11 -2.16 -2.24
N GLY A 94 -9.94 -3.14 -1.88
CA GLY A 94 -11.38 -3.04 -2.08
C GLY A 94 -11.85 -3.44 -3.47
N VAL A 95 -13.15 -3.69 -3.58
CA VAL A 95 -13.81 -4.04 -4.84
C VAL A 95 -15.12 -3.27 -4.95
N SER A 96 -15.58 -3.04 -6.18
CA SER A 96 -16.85 -2.37 -6.42
C SER A 96 -18.04 -3.29 -6.09
N PRO A 97 -19.24 -2.73 -5.85
CA PRO A 97 -20.47 -3.52 -5.68
C PRO A 97 -20.76 -4.48 -6.85
N ALA A 98 -20.37 -4.12 -8.08
CA ALA A 98 -20.54 -4.98 -9.25
C ALA A 98 -19.71 -6.28 -9.14
N VAL A 99 -18.49 -6.20 -8.62
CA VAL A 99 -17.63 -7.37 -8.37
C VAL A 99 -18.23 -8.26 -7.29
N VAL A 100 -18.75 -7.65 -6.21
CA VAL A 100 -19.44 -8.39 -5.13
C VAL A 100 -20.66 -9.13 -5.69
N GLN A 101 -21.45 -8.47 -6.52
CA GLN A 101 -22.61 -9.09 -7.17
C GLN A 101 -22.19 -10.23 -8.10
N GLY A 102 -21.16 -10.03 -8.93
CA GLY A 102 -20.64 -11.07 -9.82
C GLY A 102 -20.14 -12.31 -9.06
N ALA A 103 -19.53 -12.14 -7.88
CA ALA A 103 -19.17 -13.27 -7.03
C ALA A 103 -20.41 -13.99 -6.45
N ALA A 104 -21.41 -13.23 -6.03
CA ALA A 104 -22.67 -13.77 -5.49
C ALA A 104 -23.47 -14.55 -6.54
N ASP A 105 -23.57 -14.02 -7.77
CA ASP A 105 -24.28 -14.65 -8.89
C ASP A 105 -23.67 -16.02 -9.27
N ARG A 106 -22.38 -16.20 -8.99
CA ARG A 106 -21.63 -17.44 -9.23
C ARG A 106 -21.54 -18.35 -7.99
N GLY A 107 -22.24 -18.00 -6.92
CA GLY A 107 -22.27 -18.75 -5.67
C GLY A 107 -20.91 -18.84 -4.96
N LEU A 108 -19.98 -17.91 -5.23
CA LEU A 108 -18.64 -17.93 -4.64
C LEU A 108 -18.70 -17.69 -3.14
N GLN A 109 -17.86 -18.38 -2.39
CA GLN A 109 -17.69 -18.21 -0.95
C GLN A 109 -16.69 -17.08 -0.69
N ALA A 110 -17.16 -15.83 -0.80
CA ALA A 110 -16.33 -14.63 -0.73
C ALA A 110 -15.85 -14.30 0.69
N ILE A 111 -14.58 -13.94 0.81
CA ILE A 111 -13.93 -13.44 2.02
C ILE A 111 -13.41 -12.03 1.74
N ASP A 112 -13.95 -11.04 2.43
CA ASP A 112 -13.59 -9.65 2.19
C ASP A 112 -12.37 -9.21 3.03
N ALA A 113 -11.20 -9.18 2.38
CA ALA A 113 -9.95 -8.73 2.98
C ALA A 113 -9.68 -7.22 2.77
N THR A 114 -10.66 -6.44 2.29
CA THR A 114 -10.56 -4.98 2.13
C THR A 114 -10.10 -4.32 3.42
N CYS A 115 -9.13 -3.41 3.32
CA CYS A 115 -8.66 -2.64 4.46
C CYS A 115 -9.83 -1.83 5.06
N PRO A 116 -10.05 -1.87 6.39
CA PRO A 116 -11.13 -1.09 7.02
C PRO A 116 -11.08 0.42 6.74
N LEU A 117 -9.88 0.97 6.45
CA LEU A 117 -9.72 2.38 6.07
C LEU A 117 -10.16 2.64 4.62
N VAL A 118 -10.05 1.67 3.72
CA VAL A 118 -10.64 1.74 2.37
C VAL A 118 -12.16 1.60 2.46
N THR A 119 -12.66 0.66 3.27
CA THR A 119 -14.11 0.52 3.53
C THR A 119 -14.73 1.80 4.09
N LYS A 120 -13.97 2.60 4.85
CA LYS A 120 -14.41 3.92 5.33
C LYS A 120 -14.66 4.86 4.15
N VAL A 121 -13.74 4.96 3.19
CA VAL A 121 -13.91 5.79 1.98
C VAL A 121 -15.09 5.31 1.13
N HIS A 122 -15.24 3.99 0.93
CA HIS A 122 -16.40 3.42 0.22
C HIS A 122 -17.73 3.84 0.87
N ARG A 123 -17.84 3.75 2.20
CA ARG A 123 -19.04 4.16 2.93
C ARG A 123 -19.32 5.66 2.82
N GLU A 124 -18.28 6.47 2.79
CA GLU A 124 -18.41 7.91 2.58
C GLU A 124 -18.90 8.22 1.17
N ALA A 125 -18.36 7.57 0.14
CA ALA A 125 -18.85 7.69 -1.24
C ALA A 125 -20.35 7.36 -1.34
N VAL A 126 -20.78 6.21 -0.80
CA VAL A 126 -22.21 5.84 -0.75
C VAL A 126 -23.06 6.88 -0.01
N ARG A 127 -22.55 7.42 1.11
CA ARG A 127 -23.28 8.40 1.92
C ARG A 127 -23.45 9.72 1.18
N PHE A 128 -22.40 10.22 0.54
CA PHE A 128 -22.43 11.48 -0.20
C PHE A 128 -23.28 11.38 -1.46
N ALA A 129 -23.21 10.26 -2.18
CA ALA A 129 -24.09 10.00 -3.32
C ALA A 129 -25.58 9.97 -2.92
N LYS A 130 -25.91 9.40 -1.74
CA LYS A 130 -27.28 9.44 -1.19
C LYS A 130 -27.76 10.85 -0.80
N ALA A 131 -26.82 11.75 -0.54
CA ALA A 131 -27.10 13.16 -0.29
C ALA A 131 -27.11 14.00 -1.59
N ASP A 132 -27.07 13.34 -2.76
CA ASP A 132 -27.02 13.97 -4.09
C ASP A 132 -25.81 14.91 -4.28
N MET A 133 -24.73 14.67 -3.56
CA MET A 133 -23.48 15.39 -3.72
C MET A 133 -22.61 14.73 -4.79
N GLN A 134 -21.97 15.55 -5.63
CA GLN A 134 -20.97 15.04 -6.57
C GLN A 134 -19.60 14.95 -5.87
N ILE A 135 -18.95 13.81 -6.07
CA ILE A 135 -17.71 13.40 -5.41
C ILE A 135 -16.53 13.63 -6.36
N LEU A 136 -15.54 14.39 -5.92
CA LEU A 136 -14.26 14.54 -6.57
C LEU A 136 -13.27 13.57 -5.91
N LEU A 137 -13.11 12.39 -6.49
CA LEU A 137 -12.22 11.35 -5.97
C LEU A 137 -10.80 11.59 -6.47
N ILE A 138 -9.94 12.12 -5.61
CA ILE A 138 -8.52 12.33 -5.91
C ILE A 138 -7.81 10.98 -5.85
N GLY A 139 -7.19 10.55 -6.93
CA GLY A 139 -6.58 9.23 -7.01
C GLY A 139 -6.09 8.92 -8.42
N HIS A 140 -5.29 7.87 -8.55
CA HIS A 140 -4.78 7.44 -9.85
C HIS A 140 -5.80 6.56 -10.57
N GLU A 141 -6.28 7.00 -11.74
CA GLU A 141 -7.10 6.21 -12.64
C GLU A 141 -6.43 4.88 -12.99
N GLY A 142 -7.23 3.80 -13.03
CA GLY A 142 -6.74 2.43 -13.20
C GLY A 142 -6.16 1.78 -11.96
N HIS A 143 -6.08 2.48 -10.82
CA HIS A 143 -5.73 1.84 -9.55
C HIS A 143 -6.95 1.14 -8.93
N GLU A 144 -6.78 -0.12 -8.50
CA GLU A 144 -7.87 -0.97 -7.96
C GLU A 144 -8.71 -0.28 -6.87
N GLU A 145 -8.06 0.44 -5.96
CA GLU A 145 -8.74 1.19 -4.89
C GLU A 145 -9.62 2.34 -5.40
N VAL A 146 -9.19 3.00 -6.47
CA VAL A 146 -9.95 4.09 -7.12
C VAL A 146 -11.14 3.50 -7.87
N GLU A 147 -10.94 2.38 -8.60
CA GLU A 147 -12.02 1.65 -9.27
C GLU A 147 -13.06 1.12 -8.27
N GLY A 148 -12.61 0.57 -7.15
CA GLY A 148 -13.48 0.10 -6.06
C GLY A 148 -14.32 1.24 -5.49
N THR A 149 -13.68 2.36 -5.12
CA THR A 149 -14.35 3.51 -4.53
C THR A 149 -15.29 4.21 -5.52
N ALA A 150 -14.86 4.46 -6.75
CA ALA A 150 -15.71 5.07 -7.78
C ALA A 150 -16.90 4.17 -8.13
N GLY A 151 -16.71 2.85 -8.10
CA GLY A 151 -17.76 1.87 -8.34
C GLY A 151 -18.87 1.86 -7.29
N GLU A 152 -18.65 2.41 -6.09
CA GLU A 152 -19.71 2.57 -5.07
C GLU A 152 -20.75 3.63 -5.46
N ALA A 153 -20.34 4.63 -6.26
CA ALA A 153 -21.18 5.74 -6.67
C ALA A 153 -20.79 6.29 -8.07
N PRO A 154 -20.86 5.47 -9.14
CA PRO A 154 -20.28 5.79 -10.44
C PRO A 154 -20.89 7.05 -11.07
N GLU A 155 -22.21 7.25 -10.93
CA GLU A 155 -22.92 8.41 -11.51
C GLU A 155 -22.66 9.74 -10.80
N GLN A 156 -22.10 9.67 -9.58
CA GLN A 156 -21.82 10.81 -8.72
C GLN A 156 -20.31 11.05 -8.54
N THR A 157 -19.44 10.22 -9.12
CA THR A 157 -17.99 10.31 -8.88
C THR A 157 -17.24 10.76 -10.12
N ILE A 158 -16.34 11.74 -9.96
CA ILE A 158 -15.35 12.15 -10.95
C ILE A 158 -13.97 11.88 -10.37
N VAL A 159 -13.13 11.15 -11.10
CA VAL A 159 -11.75 10.88 -10.69
C VAL A 159 -10.85 12.07 -11.05
N VAL A 160 -10.10 12.58 -10.08
CA VAL A 160 -9.14 13.69 -10.24
C VAL A 160 -7.71 13.15 -10.10
N ASN A 161 -7.11 12.89 -11.26
CA ASN A 161 -5.81 12.23 -11.39
C ASN A 161 -4.58 13.04 -10.97
N SER A 162 -4.63 14.39 -11.01
CA SER A 162 -3.49 15.24 -10.70
C SER A 162 -3.91 16.67 -10.35
N PRO A 163 -2.99 17.51 -9.82
CA PRO A 163 -3.23 18.94 -9.63
C PRO A 163 -3.64 19.67 -10.93
N GLU A 164 -3.08 19.29 -12.08
CA GLU A 164 -3.41 19.89 -13.38
C GLU A 164 -4.78 19.43 -13.87
N HIS A 165 -5.16 18.19 -13.58
CA HIS A 165 -6.51 17.70 -13.91
C HIS A 165 -7.57 18.49 -13.12
N ALA A 166 -7.29 18.84 -11.85
CA ALA A 166 -8.16 19.70 -11.05
C ALA A 166 -8.44 21.06 -11.68
N ASP A 167 -7.59 21.56 -12.60
CA ASP A 167 -7.80 22.83 -13.28
C ASP A 167 -8.84 22.75 -14.41
N VAL A 168 -9.11 21.55 -14.94
CA VAL A 168 -9.93 21.34 -16.14
C VAL A 168 -11.19 20.49 -15.93
N ILE A 169 -11.37 19.86 -14.76
CA ILE A 169 -12.58 19.06 -14.51
C ILE A 169 -13.86 19.89 -14.66
N GLU A 170 -14.91 19.26 -15.18
CA GLU A 170 -16.26 19.81 -15.29
C GLU A 170 -17.17 19.14 -14.26
N VAL A 171 -17.96 19.95 -13.55
CA VAL A 171 -18.86 19.51 -12.48
C VAL A 171 -20.29 19.95 -12.79
N LYS A 172 -21.28 19.19 -12.29
CA LYS A 172 -22.70 19.49 -12.54
C LYS A 172 -23.18 20.69 -11.72
N ASP A 173 -22.83 20.70 -10.43
CA ASP A 173 -23.17 21.76 -9.48
C ASP A 173 -21.91 22.15 -8.68
N PRO A 174 -21.27 23.30 -8.98
CA PRO A 174 -20.08 23.78 -8.28
C PRO A 174 -20.27 24.02 -6.77
N ASP A 175 -21.51 24.17 -6.30
CA ASP A 175 -21.82 24.48 -4.90
C ASP A 175 -22.18 23.24 -4.08
N ASN A 176 -22.27 22.06 -4.71
CA ASN A 176 -22.65 20.80 -4.07
C ASN A 176 -21.62 19.68 -4.30
N LEU A 177 -20.38 19.96 -3.89
CA LEU A 177 -19.23 19.09 -4.08
C LEU A 177 -18.60 18.65 -2.76
N VAL A 178 -18.06 17.43 -2.77
CA VAL A 178 -17.17 16.91 -1.72
C VAL A 178 -15.98 16.23 -2.38
N TRP A 179 -14.80 16.31 -1.76
CA TRP A 179 -13.67 15.51 -2.21
C TRP A 179 -13.44 14.30 -1.30
N LEU A 180 -13.00 13.20 -1.92
CA LEU A 180 -12.46 12.01 -1.25
C LEU A 180 -11.07 11.75 -1.85
N SER A 181 -10.27 10.90 -1.21
CA SER A 181 -9.00 10.48 -1.82
C SER A 181 -8.67 9.00 -1.67
N GLN A 182 -7.82 8.52 -2.57
CA GLN A 182 -7.11 7.26 -2.42
C GLN A 182 -6.18 7.30 -1.19
N THR A 183 -6.15 6.23 -0.42
CA THR A 183 -5.46 6.15 0.88
C THR A 183 -3.93 6.17 0.81
N THR A 184 -3.34 6.01 -0.39
CA THR A 184 -1.89 5.83 -0.62
C THR A 184 -1.24 6.94 -1.45
N LEU A 185 -1.86 8.13 -1.51
CA LEU A 185 -1.31 9.27 -2.25
C LEU A 185 -0.19 10.01 -1.50
N SER A 186 0.56 10.84 -2.24
CA SER A 186 1.41 11.87 -1.63
C SER A 186 0.51 12.88 -0.91
N VAL A 187 0.81 13.15 0.37
CA VAL A 187 0.03 14.11 1.16
C VAL A 187 0.12 15.50 0.53
N ASP A 188 1.32 15.92 0.13
CA ASP A 188 1.57 17.27 -0.39
C ASP A 188 0.89 17.48 -1.75
N GLU A 189 0.98 16.50 -2.65
CA GLU A 189 0.34 16.53 -3.98
C GLU A 189 -1.19 16.53 -3.87
N THR A 190 -1.74 15.75 -2.94
CA THR A 190 -3.18 15.71 -2.68
C THR A 190 -3.66 17.07 -2.17
N MET A 191 -2.93 17.66 -1.22
CA MET A 191 -3.30 18.97 -0.68
C MET A 191 -3.13 20.10 -1.71
N GLU A 192 -2.17 20.00 -2.62
CA GLU A 192 -2.06 20.92 -3.76
C GLU A 192 -3.26 20.76 -4.71
N THR A 193 -3.70 19.53 -4.97
CA THR A 193 -4.91 19.25 -5.77
C THR A 193 -6.16 19.85 -5.10
N VAL A 194 -6.35 19.61 -3.80
CA VAL A 194 -7.46 20.20 -3.02
C VAL A 194 -7.40 21.73 -3.05
N ARG A 195 -6.21 22.33 -2.94
CA ARG A 195 -6.05 23.79 -3.01
C ARG A 195 -6.52 24.35 -4.36
N ARG A 196 -6.17 23.69 -5.48
CA ARG A 196 -6.61 24.09 -6.82
C ARG A 196 -8.12 23.88 -7.01
N LEU A 197 -8.65 22.74 -6.56
CA LEU A 197 -10.08 22.49 -6.57
C LEU A 197 -10.86 23.57 -5.79
N ARG A 198 -10.40 23.94 -4.59
CA ARG A 198 -11.02 25.01 -3.79
C ARG A 198 -10.94 26.38 -4.43
N ALA A 199 -9.89 26.67 -5.20
CA ALA A 199 -9.79 27.93 -5.93
C ALA A 199 -10.88 28.03 -7.03
N ARG A 200 -11.27 26.89 -7.63
CA ARG A 200 -12.36 26.81 -8.62
C ARG A 200 -13.74 26.65 -7.98
N PHE A 201 -13.82 25.92 -6.88
CA PHE A 201 -15.04 25.53 -6.18
C PHE A 201 -14.94 25.94 -4.70
N PRO A 202 -15.22 27.21 -4.35
CA PRO A 202 -15.02 27.72 -2.98
C PRO A 202 -15.85 27.00 -1.90
N ASN A 203 -16.97 26.39 -2.30
CA ASN A 203 -17.88 25.64 -1.43
C ASN A 203 -17.56 24.13 -1.35
N LEU A 204 -16.43 23.68 -1.91
CA LEU A 204 -15.98 22.28 -1.82
C LEU A 204 -15.87 21.83 -0.36
N GLN A 205 -16.60 20.76 -0.04
CA GLN A 205 -16.61 20.17 1.29
C GLN A 205 -15.46 19.18 1.49
N ASP A 206 -14.93 19.13 2.71
CA ASP A 206 -13.94 18.14 3.11
C ASP A 206 -14.58 16.81 3.47
N PRO A 207 -13.83 15.69 3.36
CA PRO A 207 -14.21 14.46 4.01
C PRO A 207 -14.30 14.67 5.54
N PRO A 208 -15.11 13.89 6.27
CA PRO A 208 -15.25 14.02 7.72
C PRO A 208 -13.96 13.76 8.51
N SER A 209 -13.00 13.07 7.89
CA SER A 209 -11.68 12.72 8.42
C SER A 209 -10.76 12.35 7.26
N ASP A 210 -9.45 12.40 7.47
CA ASP A 210 -8.45 12.09 6.45
C ASP A 210 -8.70 10.72 5.80
N ASP A 211 -8.61 10.70 4.47
CA ASP A 211 -8.66 9.47 3.68
C ASP A 211 -7.26 8.88 3.45
N ILE A 212 -6.23 9.72 3.26
CA ILE A 212 -4.85 9.25 3.26
C ILE A 212 -4.57 8.61 4.61
N CYS A 213 -4.33 7.30 4.61
CA CYS A 213 -4.30 6.56 5.85
C CYS A 213 -3.07 6.89 6.70
N TYR A 214 -3.16 6.63 8.01
CA TYR A 214 -2.07 6.84 8.96
C TYR A 214 -0.74 6.22 8.48
N ALA A 215 -0.79 5.03 7.87
CA ALA A 215 0.40 4.30 7.47
C ALA A 215 1.17 5.01 6.35
N THR A 216 0.43 5.57 5.38
CA THR A 216 0.98 6.39 4.29
C THR A 216 1.56 7.68 4.85
N GLN A 217 0.78 8.40 5.66
CA GLN A 217 1.22 9.67 6.26
C GLN A 217 2.50 9.49 7.09
N ASN A 218 2.52 8.50 8.00
CA ASN A 218 3.65 8.27 8.89
C ASN A 218 4.91 7.86 8.14
N ARG A 219 4.81 7.01 7.10
CA ARG A 219 5.96 6.62 6.26
C ARG A 219 6.49 7.81 5.48
N GLN A 220 5.62 8.69 4.98
CA GLN A 220 6.03 9.93 4.33
C GLN A 220 6.73 10.87 5.33
N VAL A 221 6.20 11.05 6.54
CA VAL A 221 6.87 11.84 7.58
C VAL A 221 8.24 11.27 7.94
N ALA A 222 8.35 9.95 8.07
CA ALA A 222 9.63 9.29 8.36
C ALA A 222 10.65 9.51 7.23
N ILE A 223 10.26 9.31 5.98
CA ILE A 223 11.18 9.48 4.85
C ILE A 223 11.57 10.95 4.64
N LYS A 224 10.68 11.91 4.90
CA LYS A 224 11.00 13.35 4.87
C LYS A 224 12.14 13.69 5.84
N LYS A 225 12.17 13.09 7.03
CA LYS A 225 13.28 13.31 7.99
C LYS A 225 14.57 12.61 7.58
N VAL A 226 14.47 11.40 7.03
CA VAL A 226 15.65 10.65 6.53
C VAL A 226 16.29 11.35 5.33
N ALA A 227 15.48 11.88 4.42
CA ALA A 227 15.92 12.47 3.16
C ALA A 227 16.90 13.63 3.33
N VAL A 228 16.69 14.48 4.34
CA VAL A 228 17.51 15.68 4.59
C VAL A 228 19.00 15.36 4.75
N ASP A 229 19.30 14.21 5.36
CA ASP A 229 20.66 13.79 5.71
C ASP A 229 21.17 12.62 4.83
N ALA A 230 20.42 12.20 3.81
CA ALA A 230 20.75 11.04 2.98
C ALA A 230 21.36 11.43 1.63
N ASP A 231 22.53 10.84 1.30
CA ASP A 231 23.08 10.95 -0.05
C ASP A 231 22.32 10.04 -1.02
N LEU A 232 21.86 8.90 -0.53
CA LEU A 232 21.12 7.90 -1.28
C LEU A 232 19.96 7.40 -0.44
N VAL A 233 18.76 7.36 -0.99
CA VAL A 233 17.62 6.66 -0.41
C VAL A 233 17.31 5.39 -1.20
N ILE A 234 17.13 4.27 -0.50
CA ILE A 234 16.66 3.02 -1.07
C ILE A 234 15.29 2.71 -0.46
N VAL A 235 14.28 2.63 -1.32
CA VAL A 235 12.91 2.27 -0.96
C VAL A 235 12.65 0.83 -1.40
N ILE A 236 12.44 -0.09 -0.46
CA ILE A 236 11.96 -1.42 -0.81
C ILE A 236 10.46 -1.33 -1.13
N GLY A 237 10.02 -1.96 -2.22
CA GLY A 237 8.61 -2.10 -2.59
C GLY A 237 8.41 -2.28 -4.09
N SER A 238 7.32 -2.91 -4.51
CA SER A 238 7.06 -3.23 -5.92
C SER A 238 6.63 -2.03 -6.76
N ALA A 239 6.88 -2.08 -8.06
CA ALA A 239 6.59 -0.98 -9.00
C ALA A 239 5.10 -0.61 -9.07
N ASN A 240 4.20 -1.57 -8.84
CA ASN A 240 2.75 -1.34 -8.80
C ASN A 240 2.24 -0.86 -7.42
N SER A 241 3.11 -0.68 -6.42
CA SER A 241 2.72 -0.15 -5.11
C SER A 241 2.75 1.37 -5.10
N SER A 242 1.58 2.02 -5.18
CA SER A 242 1.46 3.49 -5.12
C SER A 242 2.23 4.09 -3.95
N ASN A 243 2.00 3.59 -2.73
CA ASN A 243 2.70 4.06 -1.54
C ASN A 243 4.24 3.91 -1.66
N SER A 244 4.75 2.82 -2.22
CA SER A 244 6.21 2.62 -2.36
C SER A 244 6.80 3.60 -3.37
N VAL A 245 6.11 3.85 -4.48
CA VAL A 245 6.54 4.82 -5.50
C VAL A 245 6.54 6.24 -4.93
N ARG A 246 5.48 6.63 -4.19
CA ARG A 246 5.42 7.96 -3.55
C ARG A 246 6.59 8.21 -2.60
N LEU A 247 7.05 7.20 -1.85
CA LEU A 247 8.20 7.38 -0.94
C LEU A 247 9.50 7.74 -1.66
N VAL A 248 9.69 7.29 -2.91
CA VAL A 248 10.87 7.65 -3.72
C VAL A 248 10.84 9.13 -4.07
N GLU A 249 9.68 9.60 -4.54
CA GLU A 249 9.45 10.98 -4.96
C GLU A 249 9.55 11.93 -3.77
N VAL A 250 8.91 11.60 -2.64
CA VAL A 250 8.98 12.39 -1.41
C VAL A 250 10.41 12.46 -0.88
N ALA A 251 11.20 11.39 -1.00
CA ALA A 251 12.61 11.45 -0.60
C ALA A 251 13.42 12.46 -1.43
N LEU A 252 13.22 12.49 -2.75
CA LEU A 252 13.90 13.44 -3.64
C LEU A 252 13.47 14.88 -3.36
N GLU A 253 12.17 15.11 -3.19
CA GLU A 253 11.61 16.43 -2.90
C GLU A 253 12.14 17.01 -1.58
N TYR A 254 12.43 16.16 -0.59
CA TYR A 254 12.86 16.56 0.76
C TYR A 254 14.36 16.46 1.02
N GLY A 255 15.18 16.31 -0.04
CA GLY A 255 16.61 16.58 0.03
C GLY A 255 17.54 15.40 -0.25
N ALA A 256 17.00 14.19 -0.47
CA ALA A 256 17.85 13.06 -0.86
C ALA A 256 18.50 13.34 -2.23
N LYS A 257 19.82 13.15 -2.35
CA LYS A 257 20.52 13.44 -3.62
C LYS A 257 20.19 12.41 -4.70
N ALA A 258 19.90 11.18 -4.30
CA ALA A 258 19.41 10.10 -5.15
C ALA A 258 18.39 9.26 -4.39
N SER A 259 17.42 8.68 -5.09
CA SER A 259 16.42 7.79 -4.52
C SER A 259 16.04 6.70 -5.52
N TYR A 260 16.07 5.44 -5.11
CA TYR A 260 15.71 4.31 -5.97
C TYR A 260 14.76 3.35 -5.28
N ARG A 261 13.83 2.81 -6.08
CA ARG A 261 12.96 1.70 -5.68
C ARG A 261 13.59 0.38 -6.08
N VAL A 262 13.55 -0.60 -5.19
CA VAL A 262 13.92 -2.00 -5.46
C VAL A 262 12.86 -2.95 -4.93
N ASP A 263 12.65 -4.08 -5.60
CA ASP A 263 11.85 -5.19 -5.05
C ASP A 263 12.66 -6.00 -4.04
N TYR A 264 13.97 -6.16 -4.29
CA TYR A 264 14.88 -6.98 -3.51
C TYR A 264 16.26 -6.32 -3.35
N ALA A 265 16.99 -6.65 -2.28
CA ALA A 265 18.36 -6.19 -2.06
C ALA A 265 19.29 -6.46 -3.25
N SER A 266 19.10 -7.60 -3.93
CA SER A 266 19.87 -7.99 -5.13
C SER A 266 19.74 -7.05 -6.35
N GLU A 267 18.82 -6.08 -6.32
CA GLU A 267 18.64 -5.08 -7.37
C GLU A 267 19.43 -3.79 -7.10
N VAL A 268 19.97 -3.64 -5.89
CA VAL A 268 20.85 -2.53 -5.55
C VAL A 268 22.12 -2.64 -6.39
N LYS A 269 22.44 -1.55 -7.08
CA LYS A 269 23.62 -1.49 -7.95
C LYS A 269 24.80 -0.92 -7.21
N GLN A 270 25.99 -1.50 -7.43
CA GLN A 270 27.22 -1.07 -6.75
C GLN A 270 27.50 0.41 -6.98
N GLU A 271 27.31 0.90 -8.20
CA GLU A 271 27.56 2.28 -8.59
C GLU A 271 26.67 3.30 -7.86
N TRP A 272 25.55 2.88 -7.26
CA TRP A 272 24.72 3.78 -6.45
C TRP A 272 25.42 4.18 -5.14
N LEU A 273 26.38 3.39 -4.67
CA LEU A 273 27.11 3.63 -3.42
C LEU A 273 28.36 4.48 -3.60
N ASP A 274 28.70 4.85 -4.84
CA ASP A 274 29.93 5.59 -5.12
C ASP A 274 29.87 7.00 -4.50
N GLY A 275 30.75 7.24 -3.51
CA GLY A 275 30.83 8.51 -2.78
C GLY A 275 29.72 8.73 -1.72
N VAL A 276 28.84 7.74 -1.50
CA VAL A 276 27.72 7.82 -0.55
C VAL A 276 28.21 7.62 0.89
N GLN A 277 27.98 8.57 1.78
CA GLN A 277 28.30 8.41 3.20
C GLN A 277 27.08 7.97 4.01
N THR A 278 25.90 8.47 3.65
CA THR A 278 24.65 8.15 4.34
C THR A 278 23.64 7.54 3.40
N VAL A 279 23.23 6.30 3.69
CA VAL A 279 22.13 5.61 3.01
C VAL A 279 20.85 5.73 3.85
N GLY A 280 19.81 6.35 3.32
CA GLY A 280 18.47 6.26 3.87
C GLY A 280 17.79 4.96 3.42
N VAL A 281 17.19 4.22 4.34
CA VAL A 281 16.44 2.99 4.03
C VAL A 281 15.02 3.12 4.54
N THR A 282 14.05 2.79 3.69
CA THR A 282 12.63 2.67 4.06
C THR A 282 11.97 1.59 3.23
N SER A 283 10.71 1.28 3.53
CA SER A 283 9.92 0.36 2.72
C SER A 283 8.45 0.74 2.68
N GLY A 284 7.80 0.34 1.58
CA GLY A 284 6.38 0.52 1.42
C GLY A 284 5.53 -0.31 2.39
N ALA A 285 4.25 0.07 2.51
CA ALA A 285 3.31 -0.57 3.42
C ALA A 285 3.05 -2.07 3.14
N SER A 286 3.40 -2.56 1.95
CA SER A 286 3.22 -3.95 1.51
C SER A 286 4.49 -4.81 1.65
N VAL A 287 5.56 -4.28 2.23
CA VAL A 287 6.87 -4.94 2.30
C VAL A 287 7.07 -5.68 3.61
N PRO A 288 7.35 -6.99 3.60
CA PRO A 288 7.68 -7.73 4.81
C PRO A 288 9.09 -7.37 5.31
N GLU A 289 9.27 -7.34 6.64
CA GLU A 289 10.51 -6.88 7.28
C GLU A 289 11.75 -7.67 6.85
N VAL A 290 11.58 -8.96 6.47
CA VAL A 290 12.68 -9.80 5.96
C VAL A 290 13.41 -9.15 4.77
N LEU A 291 12.70 -8.45 3.87
CA LEU A 291 13.33 -7.80 2.71
C LEU A 291 14.12 -6.55 3.11
N VAL A 292 13.71 -5.87 4.19
CA VAL A 292 14.47 -4.75 4.74
C VAL A 292 15.73 -5.28 5.40
N GLN A 293 15.63 -6.36 6.18
CA GLN A 293 16.78 -6.98 6.83
C GLN A 293 17.81 -7.50 5.82
N GLU A 294 17.36 -8.14 4.73
CA GLU A 294 18.24 -8.57 3.64
C GLU A 294 19.01 -7.40 3.02
N LEU A 295 18.36 -6.24 2.84
CA LEU A 295 19.05 -5.04 2.36
C LEU A 295 20.06 -4.50 3.39
N LEU A 296 19.70 -4.48 4.68
CA LEU A 296 20.61 -4.03 5.73
C LEU A 296 21.84 -4.94 5.83
N ASP A 297 21.67 -6.25 5.66
CA ASP A 297 22.78 -7.21 5.63
C ASP A 297 23.72 -6.96 4.43
N ASP A 298 23.15 -6.75 3.23
CA ASP A 298 23.95 -6.45 2.03
C ASP A 298 24.65 -5.08 2.13
N LEU A 299 24.02 -4.08 2.77
CA LEU A 299 24.62 -2.77 3.04
C LEU A 299 25.73 -2.86 4.11
N ALA A 300 25.56 -3.71 5.11
CA ALA A 300 26.59 -3.96 6.12
C ALA A 300 27.84 -4.60 5.51
N ASP A 301 27.66 -5.54 4.56
CA ASP A 301 28.76 -6.10 3.75
C ASP A 301 29.53 -5.01 2.96
N ALA A 302 28.87 -3.89 2.60
CA ALA A 302 29.46 -2.72 1.95
C ALA A 302 29.99 -1.64 2.90
N GLY A 303 30.09 -1.94 4.20
CA GLY A 303 30.62 -1.04 5.22
C GLY A 303 29.59 -0.12 5.87
N TYR A 304 28.30 -0.22 5.54
CA TYR A 304 27.22 0.56 6.16
C TYR A 304 26.58 -0.18 7.35
N GLY A 305 27.41 -0.65 8.28
CA GLY A 305 26.95 -1.39 9.46
C GLY A 305 26.43 -0.52 10.62
N ASP A 306 26.68 0.79 10.58
CA ASP A 306 26.16 1.74 11.58
C ASP A 306 24.74 2.16 11.21
N VAL A 307 23.73 1.49 11.81
CA VAL A 307 22.31 1.71 11.53
C VAL A 307 21.67 2.52 12.65
N THR A 308 21.14 3.70 12.31
CA THR A 308 20.38 4.55 13.23
C THR A 308 18.93 4.64 12.79
N ALA A 309 17.99 4.29 13.68
CA ALA A 309 16.56 4.43 13.40
C ALA A 309 16.10 5.90 13.54
N VAL A 310 15.41 6.40 12.53
CA VAL A 310 14.74 7.71 12.55
C VAL A 310 13.27 7.49 12.86
N VAL A 311 12.95 7.50 14.16
CA VAL A 311 11.60 7.24 14.68
C VAL A 311 10.77 8.52 14.66
N THR A 312 9.62 8.49 13.98
CA THR A 312 8.71 9.64 13.90
C THR A 312 7.33 9.38 14.49
N ALA A 313 6.94 8.11 14.61
CA ALA A 313 5.67 7.69 15.19
C ALA A 313 5.76 6.23 15.65
N GLU A 314 4.89 5.85 16.59
CA GLU A 314 4.60 4.46 16.93
C GLU A 314 3.25 4.06 16.32
N GLU A 315 3.18 2.86 15.74
CA GLU A 315 1.95 2.33 15.11
C GLU A 315 1.47 1.10 15.87
N ASP A 316 0.43 1.20 16.70
CA ASP A 316 -0.12 0.10 17.50
C ASP A 316 -1.45 -0.47 16.96
N LEU A 317 -1.97 0.11 15.87
CA LEU A 317 -3.22 -0.30 15.26
C LEU A 317 -3.15 -1.72 14.69
N VAL A 318 -4.21 -2.50 14.97
CA VAL A 318 -4.40 -3.87 14.48
C VAL A 318 -5.87 -4.05 14.04
N PHE A 319 -6.10 -4.73 12.91
CA PHE A 319 -7.45 -4.94 12.37
C PHE A 319 -7.88 -6.40 12.38
N SER A 320 -9.01 -6.67 13.04
CA SER A 320 -9.61 -8.00 13.11
C SER A 320 -9.82 -8.64 11.74
N LEU A 321 -9.57 -9.95 11.65
CA LEU A 321 -9.81 -10.73 10.44
C LEU A 321 -11.29 -10.70 10.01
N PRO A 322 -11.59 -11.03 8.74
CA PRO A 322 -12.95 -11.33 8.29
C PRO A 322 -13.64 -12.33 9.23
N LYS A 323 -14.95 -12.19 9.45
CA LYS A 323 -15.70 -12.98 10.46
C LYS A 323 -15.58 -14.47 10.21
N GLU A 324 -15.52 -14.85 8.94
CA GLU A 324 -15.36 -16.19 8.40
C GLU A 324 -14.08 -16.85 8.90
N LEU A 325 -13.03 -16.07 9.23
CA LEU A 325 -11.69 -16.53 9.59
C LEU A 325 -11.30 -16.29 11.06
N ARG A 326 -12.24 -15.85 11.91
CA ARG A 326 -11.97 -15.62 13.35
C ARG A 326 -11.98 -16.89 14.18
N LYS A 327 -12.48 -17.99 13.64
CA LYS A 327 -12.55 -19.29 14.31
C LYS A 327 -11.55 -20.27 13.72
N ASP A 328 -10.96 -21.09 14.58
CA ASP A 328 -10.12 -22.23 14.20
C ASP A 328 -10.97 -23.38 13.64
N GLN A 329 -10.33 -24.46 13.18
CA GLN A 329 -11.01 -25.64 12.65
C GLN A 329 -11.92 -26.35 13.68
N SER A 330 -11.68 -26.13 14.98
CA SER A 330 -12.48 -26.68 16.08
C SER A 330 -13.64 -25.75 16.50
N GLY A 331 -13.76 -24.57 15.89
CA GLY A 331 -14.81 -23.60 16.16
C GLY A 331 -14.50 -22.61 17.30
N ASN A 332 -13.31 -22.66 17.89
CA ASN A 332 -12.87 -21.74 18.94
C ASN A 332 -12.32 -20.44 18.34
N THR A 333 -12.32 -19.36 19.11
CA THR A 333 -11.68 -18.10 18.68
C THR A 333 -10.18 -18.32 18.51
N ASP A 334 -9.68 -18.05 17.30
CA ASP A 334 -8.27 -18.23 16.96
C ASP A 334 -7.41 -17.09 17.55
N SER A 335 -6.21 -17.39 18.03
CA SER A 335 -5.28 -16.41 18.62
C SER A 335 -4.86 -15.30 17.64
N ARG A 336 -4.89 -15.56 16.33
CA ARG A 336 -4.67 -14.58 15.26
C ARG A 336 -5.98 -13.91 14.77
N ALA A 337 -7.11 -14.06 15.47
CA ALA A 337 -8.40 -13.52 15.02
C ALA A 337 -8.44 -11.98 14.96
N ILE A 338 -7.58 -11.31 15.72
CA ILE A 338 -7.46 -9.85 15.72
C ILE A 338 -6.69 -9.38 14.47
N GLY A 339 -6.14 -10.27 13.64
CA GLY A 339 -5.10 -9.87 12.68
C GLY A 339 -3.81 -9.50 13.43
N GLY A 340 -2.72 -9.26 12.72
CA GLY A 340 -1.41 -9.01 13.31
C GLY A 340 -0.54 -10.26 13.34
N ARG A 341 0.61 -10.22 12.67
CA ARG A 341 1.78 -11.04 13.03
C ARG A 341 2.35 -10.52 14.36
N THR A 342 2.82 -11.41 15.22
CA THR A 342 3.68 -11.03 16.36
C THR A 342 4.86 -10.24 15.80
N ARG A 343 4.91 -8.94 16.09
CA ARG A 343 6.07 -8.11 15.76
C ARG A 343 7.19 -8.56 16.70
N ALA A 344 8.06 -9.43 16.21
CA ALA A 344 9.25 -9.90 16.93
C ALA A 344 10.32 -8.82 16.93
#